data_AF-A0A1B1UJC4-F1
#
_entry.id   AF-A0A1B1UJC4-F1
#
_cell.length_a   1.000
_cell.length_b   1.000
_cell.length_c   1.000
_cell.angle_alpha   90.00
_cell.angle_beta   90.00
_cell.angle_gamma   90.00
#
_symmetry.space_group_name_H-M   'P 1'
#
loop_
_entity.id
_entity.type
_entity.pdbx_description
1 polymer ?
#
loop_
_entity_poly.entity_id
_entity_poly.type
_entity_poly.pdbx_seq_one_letter_code
_entity_poly.pdbx_strand_id
1 'polypeptide(L)' 'MLGDRRFADQYEQLFDVRSTFLHGCAMMAISTKERVTARALARQVVEALILATLAGPIGSREDFLDGPLDKGAPLI' A
#
# COMPACT_ATOMS: atom_id res chain seq x y z
N MET A 1 -5.88 -4.02 10.15
CA MET A 1 -6.36 -2.95 9.25
C MET A 1 -5.15 -2.22 8.67
N LEU A 2 -5.31 -1.31 7.70
CA LEU A 2 -4.21 -0.63 6.99
C LEU A 2 -3.15 0.06 7.88
N GLY A 3 -3.44 0.33 9.16
CA GLY A 3 -2.46 0.80 10.13
C GLY A 3 -1.60 -0.30 10.79
N ASP A 4 -1.56 -1.50 10.22
CA ASP A 4 -0.69 -2.59 10.67
C ASP A 4 0.61 -2.55 9.87
N ARG A 5 1.75 -2.57 10.57
CA ARG A 5 3.10 -2.52 10.01
C ARG A 5 3.34 -3.53 8.89
N ARG A 6 2.68 -4.69 8.94
CA ARG A 6 2.80 -5.73 7.90
C ARG A 6 2.38 -5.23 6.51
N PHE A 7 1.43 -4.29 6.43
CA PHE A 7 1.03 -3.71 5.13
C PHE A 7 2.04 -2.67 4.64
N ALA A 8 2.70 -1.95 5.56
CA ALA A 8 3.80 -1.06 5.22
C ALA A 8 4.99 -1.86 4.68
N ASP A 9 5.37 -2.96 5.34
CA ASP A 9 6.46 -3.83 4.89
C ASP A 9 6.16 -4.45 3.50
N GLN A 10 4.91 -4.88 3.28
CA GLN A 10 4.47 -5.39 1.97
C GLN A 10 4.49 -4.31 0.88
N TYR A 11 4.09 -3.09 1.23
CA TYR A 11 4.12 -1.97 0.31
C TYR A 11 5.56 -1.58 -0.05
N GLU A 12 6.45 -1.48 0.95
CA GLU A 12 7.87 -1.17 0.77
C GLU A 12 8.53 -2.16 -0.18
N GLN A 13 8.32 -3.46 0.03
CA GLN A 13 8.84 -4.50 -0.87
C GLN A 13 8.36 -4.32 -2.32
N LEU A 14 7.08 -3.99 -2.51
CA LEU A 14 6.53 -3.75 -3.85
C LEU A 14 7.01 -2.43 -4.46
N PHE A 15 7.25 -1.42 -3.63
CA PHE A 15 7.81 -0.14 -4.05
C PHE A 15 9.23 -0.33 -4.57
N ASP A 16 10.06 -1.13 -3.88
CA ASP A 16 11.42 -1.45 -4.32
C ASP A 16 11.44 -2.19 -5.66
N VAL A 17 10.54 -3.16 -5.84
CA VAL A 17 10.38 -3.87 -7.12
C VAL A 17 10.02 -2.89 -8.24
N ARG A 18 9.08 -1.97 -8.00
CA ARG A 18 8.68 -0.94 -8.96
C ARG A 18 9.84 0.03 -9.26
N SER A 19 10.55 0.48 -8.22
CA SER A 19 11.68 1.40 -8.33
C SER A 19 12.78 0.78 -9.18
N THR A 20 13.17 -0.46 -8.87
CA THR A 20 14.18 -1.23 -9.62
C THR A 20 13.81 -1.36 -11.09
N PHE A 21 12.54 -1.67 -11.39
CA PHE A 21 12.02 -1.75 -12.76
C PHE A 21 12.07 -0.40 -13.48
N LEU A 22 11.58 0.67 -12.84
CA LEU A 22 11.51 2.02 -13.43
C LEU A 22 12.90 2.59 -13.73
N HIS A 23 13.89 2.30 -12.88
CA HIS A 23 15.27 2.75 -13.05
C HIS A 23 16.09 1.83 -13.96
N GLY A 24 15.49 0.78 -14.55
CA GLY A 24 16.17 -0.13 -15.47
C GLY A 24 17.28 -0.94 -14.82
N CYS A 25 17.24 -1.10 -13.49
CA CYS A 25 18.22 -1.90 -12.77
C CYS A 25 18.08 -3.37 -13.16
N ALA A 26 19.20 -4.10 -13.16
CA ALA A 26 19.18 -5.53 -13.39
C ALA A 26 18.34 -6.22 -12.31
N MET A 27 17.30 -6.96 -12.72
CA MET A 27 16.39 -7.63 -11.80
C MET A 27 15.89 -8.95 -12.36
N MET A 28 15.46 -9.83 -11.46
CA MET A 28 14.73 -11.03 -11.84
C MET A 28 13.33 -10.67 -12.33
N ALA A 29 12.74 -11.57 -13.10
CA ALA A 29 11.34 -11.42 -13.51
C ALA A 29 10.46 -11.29 -12.26
N ILE A 30 9.55 -10.31 -12.27
CA ILE A 30 8.56 -10.12 -11.20
C ILE A 30 7.81 -11.45 -11.03
N SER A 31 7.82 -11.97 -9.81
CA SER A 31 7.22 -13.26 -9.48
C SER A 31 5.70 -13.18 -9.47
N THR A 32 5.04 -14.33 -9.65
CA THR A 32 3.58 -14.43 -9.47
C THR A 32 3.17 -14.05 -8.05
N LYS A 33 4.01 -14.34 -7.05
CA LYS A 33 3.77 -13.96 -5.66
C LYS A 33 3.69 -12.44 -5.50
N GLU A 34 4.69 -11.69 -5.98
CA GLU A 34 4.69 -10.22 -5.91
C GLU A 34 3.47 -9.62 -6.63
N ARG A 35 3.13 -10.16 -7.80
CA ARG A 35 1.93 -9.76 -8.55
C ARG A 35 0.63 -10.01 -7.78
N VAL A 36 0.53 -11.10 -7.03
CA VAL A 36 -0.64 -11.41 -6.20
C VAL A 36 -0.68 -10.49 -4.98
N THR A 37 0.45 -10.31 -4.28
CA THR A 37 0.56 -9.40 -3.14
C THR A 37 0.15 -7.97 -3.51
N ALA A 38 0.61 -7.45 -4.65
CA ALA A 38 0.24 -6.12 -5.12
C ALA A 38 -1.28 -5.96 -5.32
N ARG A 39 -1.93 -6.95 -5.94
CA ARG A 39 -3.39 -6.93 -6.14
C ARG A 39 -4.15 -7.06 -4.84
N ALA A 40 -3.68 -7.90 -3.92
CA ALA A 40 -4.30 -8.08 -2.61
C ALA A 40 -4.23 -6.79 -1.78
N LEU A 41 -3.07 -6.14 -1.74
CA LEU A 41 -2.87 -4.87 -1.06
C LEU A 41 -3.78 -3.78 -1.65
N ALA A 42 -3.83 -3.65 -2.98
CA ALA A 42 -4.72 -2.70 -3.63
C ALA A 42 -6.20 -2.95 -3.30
N ARG A 43 -6.64 -4.22 -3.29
CA ARG A 43 -8.01 -4.59 -2.90
C ARG A 43 -8.33 -4.16 -1.47
N GLN A 44 -7.41 -4.38 -0.53
CA GLN A 44 -7.59 -4.02 0.87
C GLN A 44 -7.67 -2.51 1.09
N VAL A 45 -6.89 -1.73 0.33
CA VAL A 45 -6.97 -0.26 0.35
C VAL A 45 -8.35 0.20 -0.10
N VAL A 46 -8.86 -0.34 -1.20
CA VAL A 46 -10.20 -0.01 -1.71
C VAL A 46 -11.30 -0.43 -0.74
N GLU A 47 -11.20 -1.63 -0.16
CA GLU A 47 -12.15 -2.13 0.82
C GLU A 47 -12.21 -1.22 2.06
N ALA A 48 -11.05 -0.75 2.55
CA ALA A 48 -11.00 0.19 3.66
C ALA A 48 -11.64 1.56 3.32
N LEU A 49 -11.42 2.06 2.10
CA LEU A 49 -12.04 3.31 1.63
C LEU A 49 -13.57 3.19 1.55
N ILE A 50 -14.08 2.06 1.05
CA ILE A 50 -15.52 1.79 1.01
C ILE A 50 -16.09 1.69 2.43
N LEU A 51 -15.41 0.98 3.33
CA LEU A 51 -15.87 0.89 4.73
C LEU A 51 -15.86 2.26 5.42
N ALA A 52 -14.90 3.12 5.09
CA ALA A 52 -14.82 4.47 5.65
C ALA A 52 -16.01 5.35 5.22
N THR A 53 -16.43 5.28 3.96
CA THR A 53 -17.60 6.04 3.49
C THR A 53 -18.91 5.55 4.11
N LEU A 54 -18.99 4.27 4.51
CA LEU A 54 -20.13 3.74 5.26
C LEU A 54 -20.19 4.26 6.70
N ALA A 55 -19.05 4.58 7.32
CA ALA A 55 -18.97 5.09 8.68
C ALA A 55 -19.30 6.60 8.79
N GLY A 56 -19.20 7.34 7.68
CA GLY A 56 -19.55 8.75 7.60
C GLY A 56 -18.91 9.44 6.38
N PRO A 57 -19.19 10.74 6.17
CA PRO A 57 -18.54 11.50 5.13
C PRO A 57 -17.02 11.51 5.34
N ILE A 58 -16.27 11.10 4.32
CA ILE A 58 -14.81 11.30 4.26
C ILE A 58 -14.54 12.58 3.48
N GLY A 59 -13.59 13.40 3.94
CA GLY A 59 -13.25 14.68 3.32
C GLY A 59 -12.67 14.49 1.91
N SER A 60 -11.59 13.72 1.83
CA SER A 60 -11.00 13.25 0.58
C SER A 60 -10.40 11.85 0.75
N ARG A 61 -10.05 11.21 -0.36
CA ARG A 61 -9.35 9.92 -0.33
C ARG A 61 -7.98 10.09 0.33
N GLU A 62 -7.29 11.16 -0.02
CA GLU A 62 -5.94 11.49 0.41
C GLU A 62 -5.91 11.69 1.93
N ASP A 63 -6.81 12.53 2.48
CA ASP A 63 -6.92 12.76 3.93
C ASP A 63 -7.17 11.47 4.72
N PHE A 64 -7.97 10.55 4.15
CA PHE A 64 -8.25 9.26 4.77
C PHE A 64 -7.03 8.33 4.75
N LEU A 65 -6.22 8.37 3.70
CA LEU A 65 -5.04 7.52 3.55
C LEU A 65 -3.81 8.07 4.28
N ASP A 66 -3.74 9.37 4.56
CA ASP A 66 -2.68 10.00 5.35
C ASP A 66 -2.66 9.52 6.81
N GLY A 67 -3.83 9.35 7.44
CA GLY A 67 -3.91 8.86 8.82
C GLY A 67 -3.30 7.45 9.05
N PRO A 68 -3.55 6.46 8.17
CA PRO A 68 -2.85 5.17 8.18
C PRO A 68 -1.34 5.27 7.89
N LEU A 69 -0.90 6.20 7.03
CA LEU A 69 0.52 6.43 6.75
C LEU A 69 1.26 6.98 7.98
N ASP A 70 0.64 7.91 8.72
CA ASP A 70 1.16 8.42 9.99
C ASP A 70 1.28 7.32 11.06
N LYS A 71 0.39 6.33 11.05
CA LYS A 71 0.41 5.19 11.99
C LYS A 71 1.41 4.10 11.61
N GLY A 72 1.95 4.15 10.40
CA GLY A 72 2.93 3.21 9.86
C GLY A 72 4.36 3.76 9.77
N ALA A 73 4.59 5.04 10.04
CA ALA A 73 5.90 5.66 9.87
C ALA A 73 6.80 5.45 11.11
N PRO A 74 7.99 4.82 10.98
CA PRO A 74 9.12 5.22 11.80
C PRO A 74 9.59 6.60 11.29
N LEU A 75 9.50 7.60 12.17
CA LEU A 75 10.21 8.87 12.00
C LEU A 75 11.71 8.57 11.91
N ILE A 76 12.32 8.86 10.77
CA ILE A 76 13.76 9.13 10.69
C ILE A 76 13.98 10.55 11.24
#